data_AF-A0A060Z854-F1
#
_entry.id   AF-A0A060Z854-F1
#
_cell.length_a   1.000
_cell.length_b   1.000
_cell.length_c   1.000
_cell.angle_alpha   90.00
_cell.angle_beta   90.00
_cell.angle_gamma   90.00
#
_symmetry.space_group_name_H-M   'P 1'
#
loop_
_entity.id
_entity.type
_entity.pdbx_description
1 polymer ?
#
loop_
_entity_poly.entity_id
_entity_poly.type
_entity_poly.pdbx_seq_one_letter_code
_entity_poly.pdbx_strand_id
1 'polypeptide(L)'
;ELEKERTDLLEDVTANKRKMKELEDNLLYRLTSTQGSLVDDESLIIVLGNTKRTAEDVIQKLQISAETEIQINTAREEYRPVATRGSILYFLITEMSMVNVMYQTSLRQFLGIFDLSLARSTKSQITSNRIANIIQHMTFEVHKYAARGLYEEHKFLFTLLLTLKIDMQSNRVKHAEFLTLIKDHWLGKNILCLSYAGGASLDLKACPHKPAKWILDITWLNLVELSKLWQFSNILNQICCNEKQWKAWFDKEAPEEEVIPNAYDQNLDCFHRLLLIRSWCPDRTIAQVHRISTAYVLNLIAGDFLTNALPVILQARKYIMDSMGEKYAEGGILDLEKTWEESDPRTPLICFLSMGSDPTDSIIILGKRLKIETRYVSMGQGQEVHARKLLQQTMANGGWALLQNCHLGLDFMDELMDTVTETDAVHETFRLWITTEVHKHFPITLLQMSNKFTNEPPQGLKAGLKRTYGGGSHHGSHIHMHACVRTYTNTHIHPRFFRLTLKPQPYP
;
A
#
# COMPACT_ATOMS: atom_id res chain seq x y z
N GLU A 1 9.18 -27.80 -8.32
CA GLU A 1 9.02 -29.03 -9.14
C GLU A 1 8.26 -28.72 -10.42
N LEU A 2 6.97 -28.32 -10.37
CA LEU A 2 6.19 -27.98 -11.58
C LEU A 2 6.85 -26.96 -12.53
N GLU A 3 7.49 -25.90 -12.01
CA GLU A 3 8.16 -24.92 -12.90
C GLU A 3 9.42 -25.50 -13.57
N LYS A 4 10.11 -26.43 -12.90
CA LYS A 4 11.26 -27.14 -13.50
C LYS A 4 10.79 -28.10 -14.59
N GLU A 5 9.73 -28.85 -14.32
CA GLU A 5 9.11 -29.74 -15.31
C GLU A 5 8.64 -28.96 -16.54
N ARG A 6 8.12 -27.74 -16.34
CA ARG A 6 7.75 -26.84 -17.43
C ARG A 6 8.95 -26.38 -18.26
N THR A 7 10.06 -25.98 -17.62
CA THR A 7 11.25 -25.54 -18.35
C THR A 7 11.85 -26.67 -19.17
N ASP A 8 11.94 -27.86 -18.58
CA ASP A 8 12.45 -29.05 -19.23
C ASP A 8 11.56 -29.43 -20.44
N LEU A 9 10.23 -29.37 -20.26
CA LEU A 9 9.27 -29.61 -21.34
C LEU A 9 9.35 -28.57 -22.48
N LEU A 10 9.59 -27.29 -22.16
CA LEU A 10 9.78 -26.23 -23.16
C LEU A 10 11.05 -26.44 -23.99
N GLU A 11 12.14 -26.85 -23.34
CA GLU A 11 13.39 -27.20 -24.01
C GLU A 11 13.19 -28.40 -24.95
N ASP A 12 12.52 -29.46 -24.47
CA ASP A 12 12.21 -30.66 -25.26
C ASP A 12 11.30 -30.36 -26.46
N VAL A 13 10.24 -29.56 -26.28
CA VAL A 13 9.34 -29.14 -27.37
C VAL A 13 10.12 -28.35 -28.42
N THR A 14 11.03 -27.47 -28.00
CA THR A 14 11.86 -26.67 -28.89
C THR A 14 12.84 -27.55 -29.69
N ALA A 15 13.50 -28.49 -29.03
CA ALA A 15 14.40 -29.45 -29.65
C ALA A 15 13.66 -30.36 -30.67
N ASN A 16 12.49 -30.86 -30.30
CA ASN A 16 11.67 -31.72 -31.17
C ASN A 16 11.13 -30.96 -32.39
N LYS A 17 10.68 -29.70 -32.23
CA LYS A 17 10.28 -28.84 -33.36
C LYS A 17 11.44 -28.58 -34.31
N ARG A 18 12.65 -28.34 -33.77
CA ARG A 18 13.86 -28.16 -34.59
C ARG A 18 14.18 -29.42 -35.39
N LYS A 19 14.16 -30.59 -34.73
CA LYS A 19 14.41 -31.89 -35.37
C LYS A 19 13.40 -32.19 -36.46
N MET A 20 12.12 -31.84 -36.27
CA MET A 20 11.09 -32.02 -37.30
C MET A 20 11.39 -31.20 -38.56
N LYS A 21 11.79 -29.93 -38.38
CA LYS A 21 12.19 -29.07 -39.50
C LYS A 21 13.44 -29.59 -40.21
N GLU A 22 14.44 -30.07 -39.45
CA GLU A 22 15.64 -30.68 -40.03
C GLU A 22 15.33 -31.93 -40.85
N LEU A 23 14.36 -32.75 -40.42
CA LEU A 23 13.90 -33.91 -41.18
C LEU A 23 13.19 -33.50 -42.49
N GLU A 24 12.35 -32.46 -42.45
CA GLU A 24 11.70 -31.89 -43.63
C GLU A 24 12.73 -31.32 -44.63
N ASP A 25 13.67 -30.51 -44.14
CA ASP A 25 14.73 -29.90 -44.96
C ASP A 25 15.64 -30.97 -45.59
N ASN A 26 15.99 -32.02 -44.83
CA ASN A 26 16.75 -33.16 -45.35
C ASN A 26 15.97 -33.93 -46.43
N LEU A 27 14.66 -34.12 -46.25
CA LEU A 27 13.81 -34.81 -47.20
C LEU A 27 13.68 -34.01 -48.51
N LEU A 28 13.49 -32.68 -48.41
CA LEU A 28 13.47 -31.76 -49.56
C LEU A 28 14.80 -31.74 -50.31
N TYR A 29 15.92 -31.67 -49.59
CA TYR A 29 17.26 -31.72 -50.19
C TYR A 29 17.47 -33.02 -50.99
N ARG A 30 17.09 -34.17 -50.41
CA ARG A 30 17.24 -35.47 -51.07
C ARG A 30 16.33 -35.62 -52.30
N LEU A 31 15.09 -35.13 -52.23
CA LEU A 31 14.17 -35.16 -53.38
C LEU A 31 14.65 -34.26 -54.54
N THR A 32 15.35 -33.16 -54.24
CA THR A 32 15.86 -32.22 -55.25
C THR A 32 17.25 -32.60 -55.78
N SER A 33 18.08 -33.27 -54.98
CA SER A 33 19.44 -33.68 -55.38
C SER A 33 19.47 -34.92 -56.29
N THR A 34 18.41 -35.73 -56.31
CA THR A 34 18.38 -37.00 -57.02
C THR A 34 17.99 -36.77 -58.48
N GLN A 35 18.95 -36.73 -59.40
CA GLN A 35 18.70 -36.67 -60.84
C GLN A 35 18.60 -38.09 -61.42
N GLY A 36 17.38 -38.62 -61.49
CA GLY A 36 17.11 -39.97 -62.01
C GLY A 36 15.74 -40.51 -61.60
N SER A 37 15.44 -41.75 -61.97
CA SER A 37 14.23 -42.47 -61.57
C SER A 37 14.23 -42.74 -60.06
N LEU A 38 13.31 -42.10 -59.33
CA LEU A 38 13.19 -42.14 -57.88
C LEU A 38 12.92 -43.53 -57.28
N VAL A 39 12.51 -44.49 -58.11
CA VAL A 39 12.13 -45.84 -57.68
C VAL A 39 13.34 -46.78 -57.64
N ASP A 40 14.41 -46.45 -58.38
CA ASP A 40 15.57 -47.34 -58.55
C ASP A 40 16.66 -47.13 -57.48
N ASP A 41 16.53 -46.11 -56.63
CA ASP A 41 17.49 -45.81 -55.57
C ASP A 41 17.03 -46.43 -54.24
N GLU A 42 17.42 -47.69 -53.99
CA GLU A 42 17.13 -48.41 -52.74
C GLU A 42 17.61 -47.64 -51.49
N SER A 43 18.67 -46.84 -51.61
CA SER A 43 19.20 -46.06 -50.50
C SER A 43 18.24 -44.94 -50.07
N LEU A 44 17.53 -44.34 -51.03
CA LEU A 44 16.53 -43.31 -50.81
C LEU A 44 15.31 -43.88 -50.08
N ILE A 45 14.88 -45.09 -50.45
CA ILE A 45 13.72 -45.78 -49.84
C ILE A 45 13.98 -46.07 -48.35
N ILE A 46 15.17 -46.54 -48.00
CA ILE A 46 15.55 -46.81 -46.60
C ILE A 46 15.60 -45.51 -45.78
N VAL A 47 16.20 -44.45 -46.32
CA VAL A 47 16.30 -43.15 -45.65
C VAL A 47 14.92 -42.50 -45.47
N LEU A 48 14.04 -42.59 -46.47
CA LEU A 48 12.65 -42.13 -46.39
C LEU A 48 11.87 -42.90 -45.32
N GLY A 49 12.04 -44.22 -45.24
CA GLY A 49 11.44 -45.05 -44.18
C GLY A 49 11.90 -44.65 -42.78
N ASN A 50 13.21 -44.42 -42.60
CA ASN A 50 13.79 -43.97 -41.33
C ASN A 50 13.35 -42.54 -40.97
N THR A 51 13.27 -41.65 -41.95
CA THR A 51 12.81 -40.26 -41.78
C THR A 51 11.34 -40.24 -41.37
N LYS A 52 10.49 -41.03 -42.03
CA LYS A 52 9.07 -41.18 -41.70
C LYS A 52 8.90 -41.71 -40.28
N ARG A 53 9.61 -42.78 -39.91
CA ARG A 53 9.54 -43.36 -38.56
C ARG A 53 9.98 -42.36 -37.48
N THR A 54 11.08 -41.65 -37.72
CA THR A 54 11.58 -40.63 -36.79
C THR A 54 10.62 -39.45 -36.69
N ALA A 55 9.98 -39.04 -37.79
CA ALA A 55 8.98 -37.99 -37.79
C ALA A 55 7.71 -38.42 -37.02
N GLU A 56 7.23 -39.65 -37.20
CA GLU A 56 6.11 -40.22 -36.43
C GLU A 56 6.41 -40.23 -34.92
N ASP A 57 7.63 -40.65 -34.52
CA ASP A 57 8.06 -40.63 -33.12
C ASP A 57 8.10 -39.20 -32.54
N VAL A 58 8.60 -38.23 -33.31
CA VAL A 58 8.66 -36.81 -32.90
C VAL A 58 7.25 -36.22 -32.79
N ILE A 59 6.35 -36.53 -33.73
CA ILE A 59 4.94 -36.11 -33.68
C ILE A 59 4.26 -36.66 -32.42
N GLN A 60 4.45 -37.94 -32.11
CA GLN A 60 3.87 -38.55 -30.91
C GLN A 60 4.41 -37.88 -29.63
N LYS A 61 5.71 -37.60 -29.55
CA LYS A 61 6.30 -36.88 -28.40
C LYS A 61 5.78 -35.45 -28.27
N LEU A 62 5.60 -34.74 -29.39
CA LEU A 62 5.03 -33.40 -29.39
C LEU A 62 3.57 -33.41 -28.91
N GLN A 63 2.80 -34.45 -29.26
CA GLN A 63 1.43 -34.60 -28.79
C GLN A 63 1.35 -34.87 -27.28
N ILE A 64 2.18 -35.77 -26.75
CA ILE A 64 2.28 -36.01 -25.30
C ILE A 64 2.69 -34.72 -24.57
N SER A 65 3.69 -34.00 -25.11
CA SER A 65 4.16 -32.75 -24.52
C SER A 65 3.07 -31.67 -24.50
N ALA A 66 2.21 -31.62 -25.53
CA ALA A 66 1.08 -30.70 -25.56
C ALA A 66 0.03 -31.02 -24.49
N GLU A 67 -0.28 -32.31 -24.27
CA GLU A 67 -1.18 -32.73 -23.18
C GLU A 67 -0.60 -32.41 -21.80
N THR A 68 0.69 -32.68 -21.58
CA THR A 68 1.40 -32.32 -20.35
C THR A 68 1.47 -30.81 -20.14
N GLU A 69 1.68 -30.02 -21.19
CA GLU A 69 1.66 -28.56 -21.13
C GLU A 69 0.30 -28.03 -20.66
N ILE A 70 -0.81 -28.61 -21.13
CA ILE A 70 -2.17 -28.26 -20.68
C ILE A 70 -2.34 -28.58 -19.19
N GLN A 71 -1.87 -29.73 -18.73
CA GLN A 71 -1.96 -30.12 -17.31
C GLN A 71 -1.14 -29.18 -16.42
N ILE A 72 0.10 -28.86 -16.82
CA ILE A 72 0.97 -27.91 -16.11
C ILE A 72 0.33 -26.52 -16.08
N ASN A 73 -0.20 -26.03 -17.20
CA ASN A 73 -0.86 -24.74 -17.25
C ASN A 73 -2.11 -24.72 -16.38
N THR A 74 -2.92 -25.77 -16.39
CA THR A 74 -4.10 -25.88 -15.51
C THR A 74 -3.70 -25.78 -14.05
N ALA A 75 -2.65 -26.50 -13.62
CA ALA A 75 -2.14 -26.43 -12.26
C ALA A 75 -1.59 -25.02 -11.90
N ARG A 76 -0.98 -24.31 -12.85
CA ARG A 76 -0.48 -22.93 -12.65
C ARG A 76 -1.63 -21.92 -12.52
N GLU A 77 -2.70 -22.11 -13.29
CA GLU A 77 -3.89 -21.26 -13.25
C GLU A 77 -4.57 -21.28 -11.89
N GLU A 78 -4.49 -22.38 -11.14
CA GLU A 78 -4.97 -22.45 -9.76
C GLU A 78 -4.29 -21.41 -8.86
N TYR A 79 -3.02 -21.09 -9.10
CA TYR A 79 -2.24 -20.10 -8.32
C TYR A 79 -2.38 -18.66 -8.82
N ARG A 80 -3.04 -18.43 -9.96
CA ARG A 80 -3.27 -17.09 -10.51
C ARG A 80 -3.89 -16.11 -9.50
N PRO A 81 -4.85 -16.49 -8.61
CA PRO A 81 -5.39 -15.59 -7.59
C PRO A 81 -4.32 -15.01 -6.65
N VAL A 82 -3.26 -15.77 -6.34
CA VAL A 82 -2.13 -15.29 -5.51
C VAL A 82 -1.37 -14.19 -6.24
N ALA A 83 -1.06 -14.39 -7.53
CA ALA A 83 -0.37 -13.41 -8.36
C ALA A 83 -1.22 -12.14 -8.54
N THR A 84 -2.52 -12.28 -8.79
CA THR A 84 -3.46 -11.15 -8.87
C THR A 84 -3.49 -10.36 -7.56
N ARG A 85 -3.51 -11.03 -6.41
CA ARG A 85 -3.46 -10.37 -5.11
C ARG A 85 -2.13 -9.66 -4.89
N GLY A 86 -1.01 -10.30 -5.21
CA GLY A 86 0.33 -9.70 -5.12
C GLY A 86 0.46 -8.44 -5.98
N SER A 87 -0.08 -8.46 -7.20
CA SER A 87 -0.12 -7.30 -8.10
C SER A 87 -0.86 -6.11 -7.47
N ILE A 88 -2.06 -6.33 -6.90
CA ILE A 88 -2.83 -5.28 -6.22
C ILE A 88 -2.05 -4.68 -5.06
N LEU A 89 -1.42 -5.52 -4.24
CA LEU A 89 -0.64 -5.09 -3.09
C LEU A 89 0.57 -4.24 -3.50
N TYR A 90 1.33 -4.69 -4.50
CA TYR A 90 2.48 -3.95 -5.01
C TYR A 90 2.08 -2.60 -5.60
N PHE A 91 1.09 -2.59 -6.51
CA PHE A 91 0.65 -1.35 -7.15
C PHE A 91 0.12 -0.35 -6.11
N LEU A 92 -0.63 -0.81 -5.11
CA LEU A 92 -1.09 0.06 -4.04
C LEU A 92 0.08 0.69 -3.26
N ILE A 93 1.10 -0.10 -2.90
CA ILE A 93 2.29 0.43 -2.21
C ILE A 93 3.00 1.48 -3.07
N THR A 94 3.13 1.23 -4.37
CA THR A 94 3.76 2.20 -5.29
C THR A 94 2.91 3.45 -5.48
N GLU A 95 1.59 3.34 -5.47
CA GLU A 95 0.65 4.48 -5.55
C GLU A 95 0.77 5.38 -4.31
N MET A 96 1.20 4.87 -3.15
CA MET A 96 1.44 5.69 -1.95
C MET A 96 2.54 6.74 -2.14
N SER A 97 3.46 6.56 -3.10
CA SER A 97 4.44 7.60 -3.46
C SER A 97 3.80 8.91 -3.93
N MET A 98 2.55 8.87 -4.42
CA MET A 98 1.77 10.04 -4.79
C MET A 98 1.22 10.81 -3.59
N VAL A 99 1.12 10.16 -2.42
CA VAL A 99 0.74 10.81 -1.14
C VAL A 99 1.94 11.50 -0.52
N ASN A 100 3.08 10.80 -0.46
CA ASN A 100 4.33 11.38 0.01
C ASN A 100 5.49 10.86 -0.84
N VAL A 101 6.32 11.80 -1.31
CA VAL A 101 7.49 11.53 -2.15
C VAL A 101 8.46 10.52 -1.54
N MET A 102 8.48 10.39 -0.20
CA MET A 102 9.35 9.47 0.55
C MET A 102 8.85 8.03 0.58
N TYR A 103 7.59 7.76 0.20
CA TYR A 103 7.00 6.41 0.18
C TYR A 103 7.41 5.61 -1.06
N GLN A 104 8.70 5.56 -1.33
CA GLN A 104 9.27 4.81 -2.45
C GLN A 104 9.57 3.39 -2.03
N THR A 105 9.14 2.39 -2.79
CA THR A 105 9.41 0.98 -2.50
C THR A 105 9.84 0.26 -3.77
N SER A 106 10.88 -0.57 -3.70
CA SER A 106 11.35 -1.35 -4.83
C SER A 106 10.54 -2.64 -5.02
N LEU A 107 10.46 -3.11 -6.27
CA LEU A 107 9.91 -4.43 -6.57
C LEU A 107 10.72 -5.54 -5.91
N ARG A 108 12.05 -5.42 -5.85
CA ARG A 108 12.93 -6.42 -5.20
C ARG A 108 12.55 -6.64 -3.74
N GLN A 109 12.34 -5.56 -2.99
CA GLN A 109 11.94 -5.65 -1.58
C GLN A 109 10.54 -6.26 -1.43
N PHE A 110 9.60 -5.88 -2.29
CA PHE A 110 8.27 -6.48 -2.30
C PHE A 110 8.34 -7.98 -2.60
N LEU A 111 9.14 -8.42 -3.59
CA LEU A 111 9.32 -9.83 -3.92
C LEU A 111 9.96 -10.60 -2.76
N GLY A 112 10.90 -10.01 -2.03
CA GLY A 112 11.45 -10.62 -0.82
C GLY A 112 10.37 -10.89 0.25
N ILE A 113 9.46 -9.94 0.46
CA ILE A 113 8.31 -10.11 1.38
C ILE A 113 7.32 -11.13 0.84
N PHE A 114 7.09 -11.14 -0.47
CA PHE A 114 6.21 -12.09 -1.15
C PHE A 114 6.70 -13.53 -0.96
N ASP A 115 7.98 -13.79 -1.21
CA ASP A 115 8.60 -15.11 -1.02
C ASP A 115 8.61 -15.54 0.45
N LEU A 116 8.91 -14.60 1.36
CA LEU A 116 8.86 -14.86 2.79
C LEU A 116 7.44 -15.20 3.25
N SER A 117 6.43 -14.53 2.71
CA SER A 117 5.01 -14.80 2.99
C SER A 117 4.60 -16.18 2.46
N LEU A 118 5.08 -16.58 1.29
CA LEU A 118 4.87 -17.92 0.76
C LEU A 118 5.49 -19.00 1.67
N ALA A 119 6.70 -18.77 2.17
CA ALA A 119 7.40 -19.72 3.05
C ALA A 119 6.77 -19.83 4.44
N ARG A 120 6.36 -18.71 5.05
CA ARG A 120 5.84 -18.63 6.43
C ARG A 120 4.35 -18.94 6.57
N SER A 121 3.57 -18.79 5.50
CA SER A 121 2.14 -19.08 5.52
C SER A 121 1.83 -20.56 5.83
N THR A 122 0.69 -20.81 6.45
CA THR A 122 0.28 -22.15 6.88
C THR A 122 0.17 -23.09 5.67
N LYS A 123 0.87 -24.22 5.76
CA LYS A 123 0.88 -25.26 4.73
C LYS A 123 -0.41 -26.09 4.84
N SER A 124 -0.96 -26.48 3.69
CA SER A 124 -2.15 -27.34 3.60
C SER A 124 -1.98 -28.30 2.43
N GLN A 125 -2.52 -29.51 2.57
CA GLN A 125 -2.51 -30.53 1.52
C GLN A 125 -3.55 -30.24 0.42
N ILE A 126 -4.56 -29.42 0.73
CA ILE A 126 -5.60 -29.01 -0.22
C ILE A 126 -5.16 -27.69 -0.87
N THR A 127 -4.95 -27.70 -2.19
CA THR A 127 -4.45 -26.54 -2.96
C THR A 127 -5.30 -25.29 -2.72
N SER A 128 -6.63 -25.39 -2.76
CA SER A 128 -7.53 -24.25 -2.53
C SER A 128 -7.37 -23.63 -1.14
N ASN A 129 -7.28 -24.45 -0.09
CA ASN A 129 -7.05 -23.96 1.27
C ASN A 129 -5.65 -23.36 1.42
N ARG A 130 -4.65 -23.96 0.76
CA ARG A 130 -3.29 -23.43 0.73
C ARG A 130 -3.26 -22.03 0.09
N ILE A 131 -3.95 -21.84 -1.04
CA ILE A 131 -4.06 -20.55 -1.73
C ILE A 131 -4.72 -19.50 -0.83
N ALA A 132 -5.82 -19.84 -0.16
CA ALA A 132 -6.51 -18.93 0.75
C ALA A 132 -5.59 -18.52 1.92
N ASN A 133 -4.85 -19.46 2.51
CA ASN A 133 -3.90 -19.20 3.58
C ASN A 133 -2.75 -18.29 3.13
N ILE A 134 -2.21 -18.52 1.92
CA ILE A 134 -1.18 -17.66 1.33
C ILE A 134 -1.71 -16.23 1.19
N ILE A 135 -2.88 -16.08 0.56
CA ILE A 135 -3.49 -14.77 0.30
C ILE A 135 -3.72 -14.02 1.62
N GLN A 136 -4.26 -14.69 2.64
CA GLN A 136 -4.56 -14.07 3.93
C GLN A 136 -3.30 -13.65 4.69
N HIS A 137 -2.26 -14.51 4.69
CA HIS A 137 -1.00 -14.21 5.37
C HIS A 137 -0.22 -13.10 4.65
N MET A 138 -0.06 -13.22 3.33
CA MET A 138 0.62 -12.24 2.49
C MET A 138 -0.03 -10.86 2.57
N THR A 139 -1.36 -10.78 2.51
CA THR A 139 -2.07 -9.49 2.62
C THR A 139 -1.76 -8.80 3.95
N PHE A 140 -1.67 -9.55 5.04
CA PHE A 140 -1.40 -9.01 6.37
C PHE A 140 0.07 -8.63 6.55
N GLU A 141 1.01 -9.47 6.13
CA GLU A 141 2.44 -9.16 6.22
C GLU A 141 2.81 -7.94 5.38
N VAL A 142 2.29 -7.85 4.15
CA VAL A 142 2.52 -6.69 3.28
C VAL A 142 1.86 -5.42 3.86
N HIS A 143 0.65 -5.53 4.42
CA HIS A 143 0.00 -4.39 5.10
C HIS A 143 0.83 -3.89 6.27
N LYS A 144 1.29 -4.80 7.15
CA LYS A 144 2.13 -4.48 8.32
C LYS A 144 3.45 -3.84 7.90
N TYR A 145 4.10 -4.41 6.87
CA TYR A 145 5.34 -3.90 6.32
C TYR A 145 5.17 -2.47 5.78
N ALA A 146 4.16 -2.24 4.94
CA ALA A 146 3.89 -0.93 4.37
C ALA A 146 3.50 0.08 5.45
N ALA A 147 2.55 -0.26 6.32
CA ALA A 147 2.06 0.61 7.38
C ALA A 147 3.16 1.05 8.35
N ARG A 148 4.18 0.21 8.60
CA ARG A 148 5.34 0.59 9.42
C ARG A 148 6.06 1.82 8.86
N GLY A 149 6.20 1.92 7.53
CA GLY A 149 6.88 3.02 6.85
C GLY A 149 6.01 4.25 6.54
N LEU A 150 4.74 4.25 6.95
CA LEU A 150 3.81 5.37 6.74
C LEU A 150 3.67 6.20 8.01
N TYR A 151 3.48 7.51 7.86
CA TYR A 151 2.99 8.36 8.95
C TYR A 151 1.60 7.94 9.39
N GLU A 152 1.29 8.14 10.68
CA GLU A 152 0.05 7.72 11.32
C GLU A 152 -1.20 8.24 10.59
N GLU A 153 -1.16 9.49 10.11
CA GLU A 153 -2.22 10.11 9.31
C GLU A 153 -2.54 9.36 8.00
N HIS A 154 -1.53 8.68 7.44
CA HIS A 154 -1.64 7.98 6.15
C HIS A 154 -1.94 6.48 6.29
N LYS A 155 -1.79 5.90 7.49
CA LYS A 155 -2.04 4.45 7.72
C LYS A 155 -3.50 4.08 7.50
N PHE A 156 -4.43 4.93 7.95
CA PHE A 156 -5.86 4.68 7.75
C PHE A 156 -6.24 4.75 6.28
N LEU A 157 -5.75 5.77 5.56
CA LEU A 157 -5.91 5.91 4.12
C LEU A 157 -5.43 4.66 3.37
N PHE A 158 -4.21 4.21 3.65
CA PHE A 158 -3.63 3.03 3.02
C PHE A 158 -4.49 1.78 3.27
N THR A 159 -4.95 1.59 4.51
CA THR A 159 -5.78 0.44 4.86
C THR A 159 -7.14 0.49 4.16
N LEU A 160 -7.79 1.65 4.10
CA LEU A 160 -9.06 1.82 3.39
C LEU A 160 -8.90 1.56 1.88
N LEU A 161 -7.86 2.11 1.26
CA LEU A 161 -7.57 1.88 -0.16
C LEU A 161 -7.28 0.40 -0.44
N LEU A 162 -6.57 -0.27 0.46
CA LEU A 162 -6.34 -1.71 0.39
C LEU A 162 -7.65 -2.50 0.40
N THR A 163 -8.54 -2.20 1.35
CA THR A 163 -9.87 -2.83 1.44
C THR A 163 -10.67 -2.62 0.16
N LEU A 164 -10.73 -1.37 -0.34
CA LEU A 164 -11.47 -1.03 -1.55
C LEU A 164 -10.93 -1.76 -2.78
N LYS A 165 -9.61 -1.77 -3.00
CA LYS A 165 -9.00 -2.44 -4.16
C LYS A 165 -9.24 -3.96 -4.11
N ILE A 166 -9.21 -4.55 -2.92
CA ILE A 166 -9.53 -5.97 -2.71
C ILE A 166 -11.01 -6.26 -3.01
N ASP A 167 -11.92 -5.40 -2.56
CA ASP A 167 -13.37 -5.59 -2.76
C ASP A 167 -13.83 -5.30 -4.18
N MET A 168 -13.16 -4.38 -4.87
CA MET A 168 -13.36 -4.17 -6.30
C MET A 168 -12.88 -5.40 -7.10
N GLN A 169 -11.76 -6.01 -6.72
CA GLN A 169 -11.29 -7.24 -7.37
C GLN A 169 -12.19 -8.46 -7.10
N SER A 170 -12.84 -8.52 -5.94
CA SER A 170 -13.81 -9.58 -5.61
C SER A 170 -15.23 -9.31 -6.12
N ASN A 171 -15.45 -8.20 -6.85
CA ASN A 171 -16.75 -7.72 -7.31
C ASN A 171 -17.77 -7.46 -6.18
N ARG A 172 -17.30 -7.27 -4.93
CA ARG A 172 -18.16 -6.82 -3.82
C ARG A 172 -18.52 -5.34 -3.94
N VAL A 173 -17.61 -4.54 -4.49
CA VAL A 173 -17.82 -3.11 -4.77
C VAL A 173 -17.72 -2.87 -6.26
N LYS A 174 -18.76 -2.31 -6.87
CA LYS A 174 -18.74 -1.94 -8.29
C LYS A 174 -17.96 -0.65 -8.48
N HIS A 175 -17.35 -0.51 -9.67
CA HIS A 175 -16.60 0.69 -10.01
C HIS A 175 -17.44 1.98 -9.90
N ALA A 176 -18.72 1.92 -10.26
CA ALA A 176 -19.63 3.07 -10.11
C ALA A 176 -19.82 3.47 -8.64
N GLU A 177 -19.97 2.51 -7.73
CA GLU A 177 -20.17 2.76 -6.30
C GLU A 177 -18.89 3.33 -5.66
N PHE A 178 -17.72 2.82 -6.08
CA PHE A 178 -16.42 3.41 -5.73
C PHE A 178 -16.27 4.86 -6.22
N LEU A 179 -16.71 5.13 -7.46
CA LEU A 179 -16.68 6.49 -7.99
C LEU A 179 -17.62 7.42 -7.21
N THR A 180 -18.79 6.96 -6.76
CA THR A 180 -19.68 7.76 -5.88
C THR A 180 -18.97 8.12 -4.57
N LEU A 181 -18.25 7.17 -3.93
CA LEU A 181 -17.47 7.46 -2.72
C LEU A 181 -16.45 8.60 -2.91
N ILE A 182 -15.83 8.69 -4.09
CA ILE A 182 -14.77 9.66 -4.40
C ILE A 182 -15.31 10.98 -4.97
N LYS A 183 -16.32 10.92 -5.86
CA LYS A 183 -16.82 12.07 -6.64
C LYS A 183 -17.60 13.09 -5.79
N ASP A 184 -18.17 12.68 -4.67
CA ASP A 184 -19.03 13.55 -3.85
C ASP A 184 -18.30 14.74 -3.20
N HIS A 185 -16.96 14.78 -3.20
CA HIS A 185 -16.20 15.98 -2.78
C HIS A 185 -15.92 16.95 -3.94
N TRP A 186 -16.08 16.51 -5.19
CA TRP A 186 -15.73 17.28 -6.38
C TRP A 186 -16.84 18.27 -6.80
N LEU A 187 -18.10 18.03 -6.42
CA LEU A 187 -19.26 18.87 -6.77
C LEU A 187 -19.32 20.23 -6.03
N GLY A 188 -18.51 20.44 -4.98
CA GLY A 188 -18.56 21.66 -4.15
C GLY A 188 -17.55 22.76 -4.49
N LYS A 189 -16.51 22.47 -5.30
CA LYS A 189 -15.47 23.45 -5.66
C LYS A 189 -15.48 23.67 -7.17
N ASN A 190 -15.89 24.87 -7.60
CA ASN A 190 -15.87 25.39 -8.98
C ASN A 190 -14.46 25.45 -9.62
N ILE A 191 -13.70 24.34 -9.67
CA ILE A 191 -12.40 24.28 -10.32
C ILE A 191 -12.28 22.95 -11.08
N LEU A 192 -12.56 23.06 -12.39
CA LEU A 192 -12.04 22.25 -13.50
C LEU A 192 -12.03 20.72 -13.32
N CYS A 193 -13.10 20.08 -13.81
CA CYS A 193 -13.03 18.71 -14.31
C CYS A 193 -12.34 18.83 -15.66
N LEU A 194 -11.03 18.61 -15.68
CA LEU A 194 -10.37 18.25 -16.92
C LEU A 194 -10.24 16.73 -16.92
N SER A 195 -10.98 16.10 -17.85
CA SER A 195 -10.77 14.76 -18.43
C SER A 195 -10.45 13.66 -17.41
N TYR A 196 -11.34 12.75 -17.04
CA TYR A 196 -11.86 11.65 -17.87
C TYR A 196 -13.17 11.14 -17.23
N ALA A 197 -14.10 10.65 -18.08
CA ALA A 197 -15.49 10.26 -17.80
C ALA A 197 -16.48 11.44 -17.77
N GLY A 198 -17.15 11.65 -18.91
CA GLY A 198 -18.15 12.70 -19.14
C GLY A 198 -19.38 12.61 -18.23
N GLY A 199 -19.30 13.21 -17.05
CA GLY A 199 -20.44 13.57 -16.22
C GLY A 199 -20.46 15.08 -16.01
N ALA A 200 -21.51 15.73 -16.49
CA ALA A 200 -21.76 17.15 -16.24
C ALA A 200 -21.79 17.43 -14.73
N SER A 201 -21.16 18.53 -14.30
CA SER A 201 -21.38 19.14 -12.99
C SER A 201 -22.89 19.28 -12.79
N LEU A 202 -23.46 18.67 -11.75
CA LEU A 202 -24.88 18.79 -11.44
C LEU A 202 -25.17 20.25 -11.07
N ASP A 203 -25.88 20.98 -11.93
CA ASP A 203 -26.41 22.31 -11.62
C ASP A 203 -27.61 22.16 -10.67
N LEU A 204 -27.64 22.92 -9.57
CA LEU A 204 -28.72 22.88 -8.57
C LEU A 204 -30.11 23.08 -9.20
N LYS A 205 -30.17 23.76 -10.35
CA LYS A 205 -31.42 24.02 -11.09
C LYS A 205 -31.94 22.80 -11.87
N ALA A 206 -31.09 21.82 -12.15
CA ALA A 206 -31.46 20.57 -12.83
C ALA A 206 -31.81 19.44 -11.85
N CYS A 207 -31.60 19.64 -10.55
CA CYS A 207 -31.85 18.66 -9.50
C CYS A 207 -33.28 18.77 -8.95
N PRO A 208 -33.84 17.67 -8.40
CA PRO A 208 -35.12 17.71 -7.69
C PRO A 208 -35.12 18.76 -6.57
N HIS A 209 -36.27 19.40 -6.36
CA HIS A 209 -36.40 20.41 -5.32
C HIS A 209 -36.08 19.83 -3.94
N LYS A 210 -35.19 20.53 -3.24
CA LYS A 210 -34.77 20.20 -1.89
C LYS A 210 -35.97 20.21 -0.93
N PRO A 211 -36.18 19.15 -0.12
CA PRO A 211 -37.39 18.99 0.68
C PRO A 211 -37.46 19.92 1.89
N ALA A 212 -36.30 20.32 2.43
CA ALA A 212 -36.24 21.15 3.63
C ALA A 212 -35.01 22.06 3.65
N LYS A 213 -35.15 23.24 4.26
CA LYS A 213 -34.07 24.26 4.33
C LYS A 213 -32.88 23.84 5.20
N TRP A 214 -33.04 22.90 6.13
CA TRP A 214 -31.99 22.46 7.06
C TRP A 214 -30.97 21.51 6.43
N ILE A 215 -31.33 20.81 5.35
CA ILE A 215 -30.38 20.03 4.56
C ILE A 215 -29.42 21.03 3.91
N LEU A 216 -28.13 20.73 3.76
CA LEU A 216 -27.22 21.63 3.03
C LEU A 216 -27.29 21.34 1.53
N ASP A 217 -27.00 22.34 0.69
CA ASP A 217 -27.04 22.16 -0.77
C ASP A 217 -26.03 21.09 -1.23
N ILE A 218 -24.84 21.07 -0.61
CA ILE A 218 -23.82 20.04 -0.85
C ILE A 218 -24.31 18.64 -0.46
N THR A 219 -24.97 18.49 0.70
CA THR A 219 -25.56 17.24 1.15
C THR A 219 -26.66 16.76 0.18
N TRP A 220 -27.47 17.69 -0.33
CA TRP A 220 -28.51 17.35 -1.29
C TRP A 220 -27.95 16.89 -2.63
N LEU A 221 -26.90 17.55 -3.15
CA LEU A 221 -26.22 17.13 -4.36
C LEU A 221 -25.61 15.72 -4.22
N ASN A 222 -24.99 15.41 -3.07
CA ASN A 222 -24.46 14.08 -2.79
C ASN A 222 -25.57 13.02 -2.76
N LEU A 223 -26.72 13.33 -2.14
CA LEU A 223 -27.87 12.42 -2.12
C LEU A 223 -28.48 12.19 -3.51
N VAL A 224 -28.46 13.21 -4.38
CA VAL A 224 -28.88 13.07 -5.79
C VAL A 224 -27.91 12.16 -6.55
N GLU A 225 -26.60 12.30 -6.36
CA GLU A 225 -25.62 11.39 -6.96
C GLU A 225 -25.79 9.96 -6.44
N LEU A 226 -25.98 9.82 -5.11
CA LEU A 226 -26.25 8.54 -4.46
C LEU A 226 -27.50 7.85 -5.06
N SER A 227 -28.55 8.62 -5.36
CA SER A 227 -29.80 8.08 -5.94
C SER A 227 -29.65 7.42 -7.31
N LYS A 228 -28.54 7.67 -8.02
CA LYS A 228 -28.23 6.99 -9.30
C LYS A 228 -27.87 5.53 -9.10
N LEU A 229 -27.47 5.13 -7.89
CA LEU A 229 -27.24 3.73 -7.55
C LEU A 229 -28.58 3.03 -7.31
N TRP A 230 -28.71 1.80 -7.81
CA TRP A 230 -29.98 1.07 -7.77
C TRP A 230 -30.49 0.86 -6.33
N GLN A 231 -29.58 0.63 -5.38
CA GLN A 231 -29.87 0.47 -3.94
C GLN A 231 -30.50 1.72 -3.31
N PHE A 232 -30.18 2.90 -3.86
CA PHE A 232 -30.60 4.20 -3.32
C PHE A 232 -31.59 4.94 -4.23
N SER A 233 -32.10 4.29 -5.28
CA SER A 233 -33.04 4.89 -6.24
C SER A 233 -34.25 5.58 -5.59
N ASN A 234 -34.73 5.09 -4.46
CA ASN A 234 -35.88 5.64 -3.75
C ASN A 234 -35.52 6.59 -2.58
N ILE A 235 -34.23 6.89 -2.37
CA ILE A 235 -33.75 7.66 -1.21
C ILE A 235 -34.37 9.06 -1.17
N LEU A 236 -34.44 9.74 -2.32
CA LEU A 236 -34.95 11.11 -2.41
C LEU A 236 -36.43 11.18 -2.03
N ASN A 237 -37.26 10.27 -2.56
CA ASN A 237 -38.68 10.20 -2.23
C ASN A 237 -38.89 9.92 -0.74
N GLN A 238 -38.11 9.00 -0.18
CA GLN A 238 -38.21 8.65 1.23
C GLN A 238 -37.84 9.80 2.17
N ILE A 239 -36.84 10.60 1.80
CA ILE A 239 -36.47 11.82 2.55
C ILE A 239 -37.61 12.84 2.46
N CYS A 240 -38.20 13.03 1.27
CA CYS A 240 -39.33 13.94 1.09
C CYS A 240 -40.56 13.51 1.90
N CYS A 241 -40.89 12.20 1.93
CA CYS A 241 -42.06 11.69 2.65
C CYS A 241 -41.88 11.68 4.17
N ASN A 242 -40.68 11.36 4.67
CA ASN A 242 -40.40 11.17 6.10
C ASN A 242 -39.37 12.17 6.66
N GLU A 243 -39.41 13.42 6.18
CA GLU A 243 -38.43 14.48 6.50
C GLU A 243 -38.15 14.63 8.00
N LYS A 244 -39.20 14.60 8.84
CA LYS A 244 -39.07 14.74 10.31
C LYS A 244 -38.23 13.62 10.94
N GLN A 245 -38.35 12.39 10.45
CA GLN A 245 -37.59 11.25 10.96
C GLN A 245 -36.12 11.34 10.57
N TRP A 246 -35.84 11.74 9.32
CA TRP A 246 -34.47 11.98 8.85
C TRP A 246 -33.81 13.13 9.59
N LYS A 247 -34.55 14.20 9.88
CA LYS A 247 -34.07 15.29 10.72
C LYS A 247 -33.74 14.83 12.14
N ALA A 248 -34.65 14.08 12.77
CA ALA A 248 -34.44 13.55 14.11
C ALA A 248 -33.22 12.59 14.18
N TRP A 249 -32.97 11.81 13.13
CA TRP A 249 -31.77 10.98 13.02
C TRP A 249 -30.51 11.83 12.82
N PHE A 250 -30.53 12.81 11.92
CA PHE A 250 -29.40 13.70 11.62
C PHE A 250 -28.99 14.58 12.82
N ASP A 251 -29.96 15.00 13.64
CA ASP A 251 -29.73 15.83 14.83
C ASP A 251 -29.12 15.04 16.01
N LYS A 252 -29.02 13.70 15.94
CA LYS A 252 -28.37 12.88 16.99
C LYS A 252 -26.87 13.16 17.08
N GLU A 253 -26.27 12.85 18.24
CA GLU A 253 -24.83 13.04 18.46
C GLU A 253 -23.97 12.12 17.59
N ALA A 254 -24.39 10.87 17.38
CA ALA A 254 -23.68 9.87 16.56
C ALA A 254 -24.65 9.15 15.60
N PRO A 255 -25.14 9.82 14.53
CA PRO A 255 -26.11 9.24 13.59
C PRO A 255 -25.61 7.94 12.91
N GLU A 256 -24.29 7.78 12.77
CA GLU A 256 -23.64 6.61 12.19
C GLU A 256 -23.75 5.33 13.04
N GLU A 257 -24.06 5.44 14.33
CA GLU A 257 -24.29 4.30 15.23
C GLU A 257 -25.76 3.95 15.38
N GLU A 258 -26.62 4.87 14.95
CA GLU A 258 -28.06 4.79 15.11
C GLU A 258 -28.71 4.03 13.96
N VAL A 259 -29.91 3.50 14.20
CA VAL A 259 -30.68 2.81 13.16
C VAL A 259 -31.11 3.82 12.10
N ILE A 260 -30.75 3.52 10.85
CA ILE A 260 -31.11 4.36 9.70
C ILE A 260 -32.64 4.35 9.53
N PRO A 261 -33.29 5.51 9.31
CA PRO A 261 -34.72 5.58 9.05
C PRO A 261 -35.17 4.70 7.87
N ASN A 262 -36.44 4.32 7.86
CA ASN A 262 -37.10 3.59 6.77
C ASN A 262 -36.53 2.20 6.43
N ALA A 263 -35.98 1.49 7.43
CA ALA A 263 -35.49 0.11 7.30
C ALA A 263 -34.33 -0.10 6.30
N TYR A 264 -33.63 0.97 5.92
CA TYR A 264 -32.39 0.84 5.13
C TYR A 264 -31.34 -0.03 5.84
N ASP A 265 -31.31 -0.03 7.17
CA ASP A 265 -30.32 -0.80 7.94
C ASP A 265 -30.41 -2.33 7.74
N GLN A 266 -31.57 -2.86 7.32
CA GLN A 266 -31.73 -4.30 7.03
C GLN A 266 -31.30 -4.69 5.61
N ASN A 267 -31.21 -3.72 4.70
CA ASN A 267 -30.99 -3.95 3.27
C ASN A 267 -29.63 -3.46 2.77
N LEU A 268 -28.89 -2.68 3.58
CA LEU A 268 -27.59 -2.13 3.21
C LEU A 268 -26.45 -2.92 3.85
N ASP A 269 -25.45 -3.28 3.04
CA ASP A 269 -24.18 -3.79 3.56
C ASP A 269 -23.33 -2.67 4.19
N CYS A 270 -22.21 -3.04 4.82
CA CYS A 270 -21.31 -2.10 5.49
C CYS A 270 -20.80 -0.98 4.56
N PHE A 271 -20.61 -1.28 3.27
CA PHE A 271 -20.07 -0.34 2.28
C PHE A 271 -21.14 0.65 1.80
N HIS A 272 -22.35 0.19 1.52
CA HIS A 272 -23.47 1.06 1.18
C HIS A 272 -23.88 1.92 2.37
N ARG A 273 -23.78 1.40 3.60
CA ARG A 273 -23.91 2.23 4.81
C ARG A 273 -22.83 3.31 4.88
N LEU A 274 -21.57 3.00 4.53
CA LEU A 274 -20.51 4.00 4.40
C LEU A 274 -20.85 5.09 3.37
N LEU A 275 -21.36 4.72 2.19
CA LEU A 275 -21.80 5.67 1.16
C LEU A 275 -22.91 6.60 1.65
N LEU A 276 -23.90 6.03 2.35
CA LEU A 276 -25.03 6.78 2.90
C LEU A 276 -24.55 7.78 3.96
N ILE A 277 -23.77 7.34 4.95
CA ILE A 277 -23.23 8.21 6.00
C ILE A 277 -22.36 9.31 5.39
N ARG A 278 -21.54 8.98 4.39
CA ARG A 278 -20.70 9.94 3.67
C ARG A 278 -21.51 10.98 2.89
N SER A 279 -22.65 10.59 2.32
CA SER A 279 -23.54 11.49 1.57
C SER A 279 -24.25 12.48 2.50
N TRP A 280 -24.65 12.02 3.69
CA TRP A 280 -25.35 12.84 4.70
C TRP A 280 -24.42 13.75 5.50
N CYS A 281 -23.24 13.27 5.86
CA CYS A 281 -22.31 13.95 6.77
C CYS A 281 -21.03 14.39 6.04
N PRO A 282 -21.07 15.42 5.17
CA PRO A 282 -19.84 15.93 4.58
C PRO A 282 -18.97 16.68 5.60
N ASP A 283 -19.55 17.25 6.67
CA ASP A 283 -18.79 18.14 7.57
C ASP A 283 -19.42 18.32 8.96
N ARG A 284 -18.99 17.53 9.95
CA ARG A 284 -19.21 17.87 11.37
C ARG A 284 -18.02 18.59 12.03
N THR A 285 -16.97 18.92 11.28
CA THR A 285 -15.83 19.72 11.78
C THR A 285 -15.06 20.38 10.61
N ILE A 286 -15.58 21.49 10.07
CA ILE A 286 -14.75 22.40 9.26
C ILE A 286 -14.02 23.33 10.22
N ALA A 287 -12.78 22.99 10.57
CA ALA A 287 -11.80 23.98 11.01
C ALA A 287 -10.39 23.40 10.90
N GLN A 288 -9.85 23.38 9.68
CA GLN A 288 -8.45 23.73 9.33
C GLN A 288 -8.10 23.19 7.95
N VAL A 289 -8.17 24.05 6.91
CA VAL A 289 -7.51 23.78 5.64
C VAL A 289 -6.84 25.07 5.17
N HIS A 290 -5.57 25.22 5.53
CA HIS A 290 -4.65 26.07 4.79
C HIS A 290 -3.43 25.23 4.44
N ARG A 291 -3.20 25.08 3.13
CA ARG A 291 -2.01 24.54 2.43
C ARG A 291 -1.93 23.02 2.26
N ILE A 292 -2.46 22.51 1.13
CA ILE A 292 -1.79 21.43 0.41
C ILE A 292 -1.93 21.67 -1.11
N SER A 293 -0.79 21.90 -1.77
CA SER A 293 -0.66 21.86 -3.24
C SER A 293 -0.21 20.46 -3.67
N THR A 294 -0.65 20.08 -4.88
CA THR A 294 -0.15 19.01 -5.79
C THR A 294 -0.39 17.53 -5.47
N ALA A 295 -1.46 16.98 -6.08
CA ALA A 295 -1.51 15.76 -6.94
C ALA A 295 -2.89 15.08 -6.77
N TYR A 296 -3.70 15.17 -7.82
CA TYR A 296 -5.15 14.91 -7.83
C TYR A 296 -5.49 13.43 -7.55
N VAL A 297 -6.62 13.20 -6.88
CA VAL A 297 -7.18 11.92 -6.40
C VAL A 297 -6.62 11.40 -5.07
N LEU A 298 -5.32 11.12 -4.92
CA LEU A 298 -4.78 10.61 -3.64
C LEU A 298 -4.68 11.68 -2.54
N ASN A 299 -4.28 12.92 -2.87
CA ASN A 299 -4.31 14.03 -1.90
C ASN A 299 -5.75 14.44 -1.51
N LEU A 300 -6.74 14.16 -2.36
CA LEU A 300 -8.15 14.43 -2.05
C LEU A 300 -8.68 13.53 -0.94
N ILE A 301 -8.22 12.28 -0.87
CA ILE A 301 -8.56 11.34 0.21
C ILE A 301 -7.67 11.60 1.44
N ALA A 302 -6.43 12.05 1.25
CA ALA A 302 -5.46 12.26 2.33
C ALA A 302 -5.64 13.56 3.13
N GLY A 303 -5.92 14.70 2.49
CA GLY A 303 -5.88 16.02 3.15
C GLY A 303 -7.15 16.39 3.92
N ASP A 304 -8.32 16.20 3.29
CA ASP A 304 -9.61 16.71 3.80
C ASP A 304 -10.62 15.59 4.14
N PHE A 305 -10.50 14.39 3.56
CA PHE A 305 -11.54 13.33 3.63
C PHE A 305 -11.53 12.49 4.93
N LEU A 306 -10.36 12.33 5.57
CA LEU A 306 -10.16 11.37 6.68
C LEU A 306 -9.69 11.99 8.00
N THR A 307 -9.37 13.28 8.03
CA THR A 307 -8.73 13.89 9.20
C THR A 307 -9.74 14.43 10.21
N ASN A 308 -10.96 14.79 9.78
CA ASN A 308 -11.89 15.54 10.62
C ASN A 308 -13.33 14.95 10.69
N ALA A 309 -13.80 14.17 9.70
CA ALA A 309 -15.16 13.60 9.74
C ALA A 309 -15.23 12.28 10.56
N LEU A 310 -15.28 12.39 11.90
CA LEU A 310 -15.39 11.25 12.82
C LEU A 310 -16.44 10.19 12.42
N PRO A 311 -17.66 10.54 11.97
CA PRO A 311 -18.66 9.56 11.54
C PRO A 311 -18.22 8.69 10.36
N VAL A 312 -17.54 9.29 9.38
CA VAL A 312 -17.05 8.60 8.18
C VAL A 312 -15.90 7.67 8.53
N ILE A 313 -14.98 8.11 9.40
CA ILE A 313 -13.87 7.29 9.88
C ILE A 313 -14.37 6.07 10.65
N LEU A 314 -15.36 6.25 11.53
CA LEU A 314 -15.94 5.15 12.30
C LEU A 314 -16.65 4.14 11.39
N GLN A 315 -17.44 4.61 10.43
CA GLN A 315 -18.12 3.71 9.49
C GLN A 315 -17.13 3.02 8.53
N ALA A 316 -16.08 3.71 8.10
CA ALA A 316 -15.03 3.13 7.28
C ALA A 316 -14.21 2.09 8.07
N ARG A 317 -13.97 2.29 9.37
CA ARG A 317 -13.40 1.26 10.26
C ARG A 317 -14.30 0.03 10.35
N LYS A 318 -15.62 0.20 10.52
CA LYS A 318 -16.59 -0.92 10.50
C LYS A 318 -16.52 -1.70 9.18
N TYR A 319 -16.45 -0.98 8.06
CA TYR A 319 -16.27 -1.59 6.74
C TYR A 319 -14.94 -2.38 6.61
N ILE A 320 -13.82 -1.82 7.08
CA ILE A 320 -12.52 -2.53 7.08
C ILE A 320 -12.59 -3.80 7.95
N MET A 321 -13.20 -3.72 9.13
CA MET A 321 -13.34 -4.87 10.03
C MET A 321 -14.20 -5.98 9.42
N ASP A 322 -15.28 -5.62 8.73
CA ASP A 322 -16.16 -6.57 8.05
C ASP A 322 -15.48 -7.23 6.84
N SER A 323 -14.80 -6.44 6.00
CA SER A 323 -14.22 -6.93 4.75
C SER A 323 -12.89 -7.66 4.93
N MET A 324 -12.01 -7.16 5.80
CA MET A 324 -10.64 -7.67 5.98
C MET A 324 -10.37 -8.27 7.37
N GLY A 325 -11.19 -7.93 8.37
CA GLY A 325 -11.05 -8.39 9.76
C GLY A 325 -10.48 -7.33 10.71
N GLU A 326 -10.74 -7.51 12.01
CA GLU A 326 -10.38 -6.57 13.08
C GLU A 326 -8.88 -6.23 13.14
N LYS A 327 -8.02 -7.18 12.79
CA LYS A 327 -6.55 -7.01 12.78
C LYS A 327 -6.05 -5.90 11.85
N TYR A 328 -6.84 -5.47 10.87
CA TYR A 328 -6.48 -4.36 9.97
C TYR A 328 -6.99 -3.01 10.50
N ALA A 329 -7.95 -3.00 11.42
CA ALA A 329 -8.49 -1.78 12.02
C ALA A 329 -7.70 -1.30 13.24
N GLU A 330 -6.91 -2.17 13.87
CA GLU A 330 -6.03 -1.80 14.99
C GLU A 330 -4.67 -1.26 14.50
N GLY A 331 -4.20 -0.18 15.11
CA GLY A 331 -2.85 0.35 14.88
C GLY A 331 -1.77 -0.57 15.45
N GLY A 332 -0.77 -0.91 14.64
CA GLY A 332 0.39 -1.70 15.06
C GLY A 332 1.38 -0.88 15.88
N ILE A 333 1.96 -1.49 16.91
CA ILE A 333 3.07 -0.89 17.68
C ILE A 333 4.38 -1.23 16.95
N LEU A 334 5.26 -0.23 16.81
CA LEU A 334 6.59 -0.43 16.24
C LEU A 334 7.42 -1.36 17.14
N ASP A 335 7.94 -2.42 16.54
CA ASP A 335 8.89 -3.34 17.15
C ASP A 335 10.25 -3.15 16.45
N LEU A 336 11.13 -2.38 17.10
CA LEU A 336 12.45 -2.04 16.55
C LEU A 336 13.35 -3.27 16.39
N GLU A 337 13.21 -4.26 17.28
CA GLU A 337 14.02 -5.47 17.24
C GLU A 337 13.67 -6.31 16.01
N LYS A 338 12.38 -6.56 15.77
CA LYS A 338 11.94 -7.25 14.53
C LYS A 338 12.30 -6.47 13.27
N THR A 339 12.21 -5.14 13.32
CA THR A 339 12.58 -4.29 12.17
C THR A 339 14.07 -4.40 11.85
N TRP A 340 14.91 -4.54 12.88
CA TRP A 340 16.33 -4.83 12.72
C TRP A 340 16.59 -6.27 12.23
N GLU A 341 15.91 -7.29 12.76
CA GLU A 341 16.05 -8.68 12.32
C GLU A 341 15.72 -8.88 10.83
N GLU A 342 14.81 -8.07 10.29
CA GLU A 342 14.44 -8.03 8.88
C GLU A 342 15.48 -7.32 7.99
N SER A 343 16.49 -6.67 8.57
CA SER A 343 17.52 -5.92 7.83
C SER A 343 18.81 -6.72 7.67
N ASP A 344 19.49 -6.50 6.55
CA ASP A 344 20.83 -6.99 6.25
C ASP A 344 21.84 -5.81 6.21
N PRO A 345 23.17 -6.06 6.16
CA PRO A 345 24.18 -4.99 6.14
C PRO A 345 24.06 -3.99 4.98
N ARG A 346 23.38 -4.35 3.89
CA ARG A 346 23.20 -3.55 2.67
C ARG A 346 21.79 -2.96 2.56
N THR A 347 20.91 -3.25 3.52
CA THR A 347 19.54 -2.72 3.59
C THR A 347 19.46 -1.73 4.76
N PRO A 348 19.64 -0.42 4.53
CA PRO A 348 19.60 0.57 5.59
C PRO A 348 18.21 0.68 6.22
N LEU A 349 18.16 1.18 7.43
CA LEU A 349 16.94 1.41 8.22
C LEU A 349 16.68 2.92 8.31
N ILE A 350 15.65 3.40 7.62
CA ILE A 350 15.31 4.83 7.58
C ILE A 350 14.09 5.09 8.46
N CYS A 351 14.27 5.92 9.48
CA CYS A 351 13.19 6.50 10.25
C CYS A 351 12.74 7.82 9.64
N PHE A 352 11.44 7.94 9.35
CA PHE A 352 10.84 9.23 9.08
C PHE A 352 10.45 9.91 10.39
N LEU A 353 11.06 11.07 10.63
CA LEU A 353 10.88 11.85 11.84
C LEU A 353 9.55 12.59 11.83
N SER A 354 8.86 12.54 12.97
CA SER A 354 7.72 13.41 13.28
C SER A 354 8.08 14.35 14.42
N MET A 355 7.36 15.46 14.53
CA MET A 355 7.55 16.46 15.59
C MET A 355 7.53 15.80 16.97
N GLY A 356 8.65 15.89 17.70
CA GLY A 356 8.79 15.36 19.06
C GLY A 356 8.92 13.85 19.17
N SER A 357 9.16 13.11 18.07
CA SER A 357 9.39 11.67 18.11
C SER A 357 10.64 11.23 17.35
N ASP A 358 11.76 11.15 18.06
CA ASP A 358 13.05 10.65 17.57
C ASP A 358 13.32 9.23 18.12
N PRO A 359 13.62 8.21 17.28
CA PRO A 359 13.90 6.85 17.73
C PRO A 359 15.32 6.65 18.31
N THR A 360 16.20 7.66 18.27
CA THR A 360 17.63 7.55 18.60
C THR A 360 17.87 6.83 19.94
N ASP A 361 17.24 7.30 21.02
CA ASP A 361 17.43 6.69 22.34
C ASP A 361 16.95 5.23 22.36
N SER A 362 15.86 4.93 21.66
CA SER A 362 15.32 3.57 21.56
C SER A 362 16.29 2.64 20.81
N ILE A 363 16.93 3.14 19.75
CA ILE A 363 17.94 2.41 18.98
C ILE A 363 19.20 2.16 19.83
N ILE A 364 19.66 3.18 20.57
CA ILE A 364 20.83 3.04 21.46
C ILE A 364 20.56 2.05 22.59
N ILE A 365 19.36 2.10 23.20
CA ILE A 365 18.94 1.14 24.23
C ILE A 365 18.90 -0.28 23.66
N LEU A 366 18.36 -0.45 22.45
CA LEU A 366 18.33 -1.75 21.77
C LEU A 366 19.74 -2.27 21.49
N GLY A 367 20.64 -1.43 20.97
CA GLY A 367 22.05 -1.80 20.73
C GLY A 367 22.75 -2.23 22.01
N LYS A 368 22.54 -1.51 23.12
CA LYS A 368 23.06 -1.90 24.45
C LYS A 368 22.49 -3.25 24.92
N ARG A 369 21.19 -3.50 24.71
CA ARG A 369 20.52 -4.77 25.07
C ARG A 369 21.11 -5.94 24.29
N LEU A 370 21.34 -5.76 22.99
CA LEU A 370 21.92 -6.76 22.10
C LEU A 370 23.46 -6.84 22.19
N LYS A 371 24.09 -5.99 23.01
CA LYS A 371 25.55 -5.86 23.16
C LYS A 371 26.27 -5.54 21.84
N ILE A 372 25.62 -4.77 20.98
CA ILE A 372 26.18 -4.30 19.70
C ILE A 372 26.64 -2.85 19.88
N GLU A 373 27.89 -2.58 19.51
CA GLU A 373 28.41 -1.21 19.53
C GLU A 373 27.59 -0.32 18.59
N THR A 374 27.00 0.74 19.14
CA THR A 374 26.17 1.69 18.38
C THR A 374 26.77 3.08 18.51
N ARG A 375 27.13 3.69 17.38
CA ARG A 375 27.70 5.03 17.30
C ARG A 375 26.84 5.89 16.39
N TYR A 376 26.75 7.18 16.68
CA TYR A 376 25.90 8.11 15.94
C TYR A 376 26.62 9.41 15.57
N VAL A 377 26.17 10.03 14.49
CA VAL A 377 26.57 11.38 14.05
C VAL A 377 25.31 12.14 13.66
N SER A 378 25.14 13.36 14.19
CA SER A 378 24.08 14.26 13.74
C SER A 378 24.54 15.05 12.53
N MET A 379 23.82 14.94 11.42
CA MET A 379 24.14 15.65 10.20
C MET A 379 23.88 17.15 10.35
N GLY A 380 24.72 17.93 9.69
CA GLY A 380 24.75 19.38 9.73
C GLY A 380 26.00 19.89 9.00
N GLN A 381 26.22 21.19 9.02
CA GLN A 381 27.34 21.79 8.28
C GLN A 381 28.68 21.19 8.73
N GLY A 382 29.44 20.61 7.79
CA GLY A 382 30.77 20.04 8.03
C GLY A 382 30.81 18.68 8.74
N GLN A 383 29.67 18.02 8.98
CA GLN A 383 29.62 16.73 9.69
C GLN A 383 29.91 15.52 8.80
N GLU A 384 29.93 15.70 7.49
CA GLU A 384 30.17 14.62 6.51
C GLU A 384 31.50 13.90 6.74
N VAL A 385 32.56 14.60 7.16
CA VAL A 385 33.87 13.99 7.44
C VAL A 385 33.78 12.99 8.61
N HIS A 386 33.00 13.33 9.63
CA HIS A 386 32.77 12.46 10.78
C HIS A 386 31.87 11.28 10.39
N ALA A 387 30.86 11.51 9.57
CA ALA A 387 30.00 10.46 9.04
C ALA A 387 30.76 9.44 8.18
N ARG A 388 31.63 9.90 7.26
CA ARG A 388 32.52 9.03 6.45
C ARG A 388 33.41 8.17 7.34
N LYS A 389 34.06 8.78 8.33
CA LYS A 389 34.92 8.05 9.27
C LYS A 389 34.15 7.03 10.10
N LEU A 390 32.94 7.38 10.56
CA LEU A 390 32.06 6.47 11.28
C LEU A 390 31.68 5.26 10.41
N LEU A 391 31.23 5.49 9.18
CA LEU A 391 30.85 4.44 8.25
C LEU A 391 32.01 3.48 7.98
N GLN A 392 33.17 4.00 7.59
CA GLN A 392 34.35 3.16 7.34
C GLN A 392 34.73 2.29 8.54
N GLN A 393 34.70 2.87 9.75
CA GLN A 393 35.01 2.11 10.97
C GLN A 393 33.98 1.02 11.28
N THR A 394 32.68 1.34 11.16
CA THR A 394 31.59 0.39 11.45
C THR A 394 31.42 -0.68 10.37
N MET A 395 31.67 -0.35 9.11
CA MET A 395 31.65 -1.32 8.00
C MET A 395 32.81 -2.31 8.10
N ALA A 396 33.99 -1.87 8.57
CA ALA A 396 35.15 -2.75 8.76
C ALA A 396 35.07 -3.59 10.04
N ASN A 397 34.68 -2.98 11.17
CA ASN A 397 34.73 -3.64 12.49
C ASN A 397 33.39 -4.23 12.94
N GLY A 398 32.31 -3.93 12.24
CA GLY A 398 30.94 -4.25 12.66
C GLY A 398 30.36 -3.23 13.64
N GLY A 399 29.08 -3.39 13.95
CA GLY A 399 28.31 -2.47 14.80
C GLY A 399 27.32 -1.60 14.03
N TRP A 400 26.65 -0.71 14.74
CA TRP A 400 25.60 0.12 14.18
C TRP A 400 26.07 1.56 14.01
N ALA A 401 25.90 2.09 12.80
CA ALA A 401 26.08 3.49 12.49
C ALA A 401 24.71 4.16 12.42
N LEU A 402 24.48 5.21 13.21
CA LEU A 402 23.26 6.01 13.20
C LEU A 402 23.55 7.42 12.68
N LEU A 403 23.02 7.76 11.51
CA LEU A 403 23.09 9.10 10.94
C LEU A 403 21.79 9.84 11.23
N GLN A 404 21.87 10.94 11.98
CA GLN A 404 20.68 11.69 12.38
C GLN A 404 20.46 12.91 11.50
N ASN A 405 19.21 13.33 11.31
CA ASN A 405 18.84 14.54 10.59
C ASN A 405 19.39 14.61 9.15
N CYS A 406 19.37 13.49 8.44
CA CYS A 406 19.99 13.37 7.10
C CYS A 406 19.38 14.28 6.02
N HIS A 407 18.17 14.81 6.22
CA HIS A 407 17.59 15.86 5.39
C HIS A 407 18.46 17.14 5.34
N LEU A 408 19.36 17.35 6.29
CA LEU A 408 20.31 18.47 6.33
C LEU A 408 21.60 18.24 5.54
N GLY A 409 21.82 17.03 5.02
CA GLY A 409 23.07 16.64 4.33
C GLY A 409 22.80 15.75 3.12
N LEU A 410 22.04 16.27 2.16
CA LEU A 410 21.55 15.51 1.00
C LEU A 410 22.67 15.06 0.07
N ASP A 411 23.65 15.92 -0.21
CA ASP A 411 24.80 15.60 -1.07
C ASP A 411 25.57 14.38 -0.52
N PHE A 412 25.66 14.26 0.80
CA PHE A 412 26.27 13.11 1.45
C PHE A 412 25.39 11.84 1.40
N MET A 413 24.06 11.96 1.28
CA MET A 413 23.19 10.79 1.12
C MET A 413 23.36 10.11 -0.24
N ASP A 414 23.70 10.86 -1.28
CA ASP A 414 24.05 10.30 -2.59
C ASP A 414 25.37 9.51 -2.48
N GLU A 415 26.40 10.09 -1.88
CA GLU A 415 27.68 9.39 -1.63
C GLU A 415 27.51 8.14 -0.74
N LEU A 416 26.65 8.24 0.28
CA LEU A 416 26.34 7.13 1.18
C LEU A 416 25.75 5.94 0.43
N MET A 417 24.85 6.19 -0.52
CA MET A 417 24.24 5.16 -1.35
C MET A 417 25.29 4.42 -2.17
N ASP A 418 26.20 5.14 -2.81
CA ASP A 418 27.29 4.56 -3.59
C ASP A 418 28.21 3.74 -2.67
N THR A 419 28.57 4.30 -1.51
CA THR A 419 29.40 3.61 -0.51
C THR A 419 28.78 2.27 -0.05
N VAL A 420 27.49 2.26 0.29
CA VAL A 420 26.79 1.04 0.73
C VAL A 420 26.70 0.00 -0.39
N THR A 421 26.62 0.43 -1.66
CA THR A 421 26.45 -0.46 -2.81
C THR A 421 27.78 -1.01 -3.33
N GLU A 422 28.80 -0.16 -3.45
CA GLU A 422 30.08 -0.47 -4.10
C GLU A 422 31.11 -1.11 -3.16
N THR A 423 30.98 -0.91 -1.84
CA THR A 423 31.96 -1.50 -0.90
C THR A 423 31.87 -3.02 -0.92
N ASP A 424 32.93 -3.73 -1.33
CA ASP A 424 32.91 -5.19 -1.45
C ASP A 424 32.72 -5.92 -0.11
N ALA A 425 33.54 -5.58 0.88
CA ALA A 425 33.56 -6.24 2.18
C ALA A 425 32.89 -5.39 3.26
N VAL A 426 31.76 -5.86 3.77
CA VAL A 426 31.02 -5.24 4.87
C VAL A 426 30.85 -6.28 5.97
N HIS A 427 31.17 -5.91 7.20
CA HIS A 427 31.05 -6.80 8.35
C HIS A 427 29.59 -7.25 8.55
N GLU A 428 29.35 -8.53 8.87
CA GLU A 428 27.99 -9.11 8.92
C GLU A 428 27.07 -8.46 9.97
N THR A 429 27.65 -7.96 11.07
CA THR A 429 26.91 -7.25 12.13
C THR A 429 26.68 -5.76 11.83
N PHE A 430 27.26 -5.23 10.75
CA PHE A 430 27.08 -3.83 10.36
C PHE A 430 25.61 -3.55 10.09
N ARG A 431 25.07 -2.46 10.66
CA ARG A 431 23.77 -1.91 10.27
C ARG A 431 23.81 -0.40 10.21
N LEU A 432 23.15 0.14 9.20
CA LEU A 432 23.02 1.57 8.99
C LEU A 432 21.61 2.02 9.36
N TRP A 433 21.53 2.92 10.32
CA TRP A 433 20.32 3.60 10.74
C TRP A 433 20.37 5.06 10.29
N ILE A 434 19.27 5.57 9.77
CA ILE A 434 19.14 6.92 9.24
C ILE A 434 17.89 7.54 9.85
N THR A 435 17.97 8.77 10.33
CA THR A 435 16.78 9.56 10.66
C THR A 435 16.67 10.78 9.76
N THR A 436 15.48 11.03 9.21
CA THR A 436 15.26 12.13 8.27
C THR A 436 13.84 12.65 8.35
N GLU A 437 13.67 13.95 8.09
CA GLU A 437 12.38 14.52 7.76
C GLU A 437 12.07 14.31 6.27
N VAL A 438 10.83 14.61 5.88
CA VAL A 438 10.40 14.53 4.46
C VAL A 438 11.17 15.55 3.64
N HIS A 439 11.87 15.09 2.60
CA HIS A 439 12.57 15.99 1.69
C HIS A 439 12.42 15.54 0.23
N LYS A 440 12.06 16.46 -0.68
CA LYS A 440 11.77 16.14 -2.09
C LYS A 440 12.99 15.69 -2.89
N HIS A 441 14.17 16.12 -2.49
CA HIS A 441 15.44 15.76 -3.13
C HIS A 441 16.17 14.63 -2.39
N PHE A 442 15.51 13.94 -1.46
CA PHE A 442 16.13 12.79 -0.82
C PHE A 442 16.32 11.66 -1.86
N PRO A 443 17.45 10.93 -1.87
CA PRO A 443 17.75 9.97 -2.93
C PRO A 443 16.71 8.84 -3.01
N ILE A 444 16.04 8.72 -4.16
CA ILE A 444 14.96 7.74 -4.38
C ILE A 444 15.48 6.32 -4.28
N THR A 445 16.65 6.04 -4.84
CA THR A 445 17.28 4.72 -4.83
C THR A 445 17.59 4.27 -3.40
N LEU A 446 18.07 5.19 -2.55
CA LEU A 446 18.30 4.91 -1.12
C LEU A 446 16.99 4.55 -0.41
N LEU A 447 15.88 5.25 -0.68
CA LEU A 447 14.56 4.90 -0.14
C LEU A 447 14.06 3.53 -0.65
N GLN A 448 14.34 3.20 -1.91
CA GLN A 448 13.92 1.96 -2.56
C GLN A 448 14.65 0.72 -2.03
N MET A 449 15.90 0.86 -1.59
CA MET A 449 16.71 -0.23 -1.02
C MET A 449 16.62 -0.32 0.52
N SER A 450 15.96 0.61 1.19
CA SER A 450 15.92 0.69 2.66
C SER A 450 14.62 0.14 3.25
N ASN A 451 14.70 -0.33 4.50
CA ASN A 451 13.55 -0.61 5.35
C ASN A 451 13.10 0.70 6.02
N LYS A 452 11.85 1.11 5.81
CA LYS A 452 11.32 2.38 6.33
C LYS A 452 10.44 2.15 7.54
N PHE A 453 10.52 3.06 8.50
CA PHE A 453 9.65 3.05 9.67
C PHE A 453 9.34 4.44 10.22
N THR A 454 8.21 4.59 10.91
CA THR A 454 7.85 5.78 11.68
C THR A 454 7.79 5.46 13.17
N ASN A 455 8.22 6.38 14.03
CA ASN A 455 8.21 6.20 15.49
C ASN A 455 7.06 6.97 16.17
N GLU A 456 5.93 7.14 15.51
CA GLU A 456 4.83 7.92 16.08
C GLU A 456 4.10 7.15 17.20
N PRO A 457 3.65 7.82 18.27
CA PRO A 457 2.72 7.20 19.20
C PRO A 457 1.43 6.85 18.46
N PRO A 458 0.94 5.60 18.60
CA PRO A 458 -0.30 5.21 17.93
C PRO A 458 -1.45 6.07 18.46
N GLN A 459 -2.37 6.47 17.57
CA GLN A 459 -3.50 7.29 17.97
C GLN A 459 -4.51 6.47 18.79
N GLY A 460 -4.92 6.99 19.95
CA GLY A 460 -5.96 6.42 20.80
C GLY A 460 -5.48 5.83 22.13
N LEU A 461 -6.34 5.93 23.15
CA LEU A 461 -6.04 5.54 24.54
C LEU A 461 -5.57 4.07 24.67
N LYS A 462 -6.25 3.12 24.02
CA LYS A 462 -5.91 1.68 24.07
C LYS A 462 -4.48 1.42 23.59
N ALA A 463 -4.09 2.04 22.48
CA ALA A 463 -2.77 1.83 21.87
C ALA A 463 -1.66 2.55 22.66
N GLY A 464 -1.94 3.76 23.17
CA GLY A 464 -1.03 4.48 24.08
C GLY A 464 -0.79 3.73 25.39
N LEU A 465 -1.83 3.12 25.97
CA LEU A 465 -1.72 2.24 27.14
C LEU A 465 -0.89 0.99 26.82
N LYS A 466 -1.17 0.29 25.72
CA LYS A 466 -0.36 -0.87 25.29
C LYS A 466 1.12 -0.52 25.13
N ARG A 467 1.47 0.66 24.57
CA ARG A 467 2.86 1.13 24.47
C ARG A 467 3.48 1.38 25.84
N THR A 468 2.74 2.04 26.74
CA THR A 468 3.23 2.40 28.09
C THR A 468 3.46 1.17 28.96
N TYR A 469 2.55 0.20 28.93
CA TYR A 469 2.63 -1.02 29.74
C TYR A 469 3.42 -2.15 29.07
N GLY A 470 3.55 -2.14 27.74
CA GLY A 470 4.38 -3.10 26.98
C GLY A 470 5.87 -2.80 27.04
N GLY A 471 6.26 -1.57 27.39
CA GLY A 471 7.64 -1.19 27.70
C GLY A 471 8.05 -1.69 29.08
N GLY A 472 8.29 -2.99 29.21
CA GLY A 472 8.78 -3.61 30.44
C GLY A 472 10.19 -3.14 30.80
N SER A 473 10.28 -2.07 31.60
CA SER A 473 11.31 -1.86 32.62
C SER A 473 10.84 -0.78 33.58
N HIS A 474 10.49 -1.19 34.80
CA HIS A 474 10.38 -0.30 35.95
C HIS A 474 11.74 0.40 36.10
N HIS A 475 11.86 1.67 35.69
CA HIS A 475 12.75 2.72 36.21
C HIS A 475 12.65 3.93 35.26
N GLY A 476 11.89 4.95 35.65
CA GLY A 476 11.89 6.25 34.95
C GLY A 476 10.52 6.84 34.59
N SER A 477 9.43 6.43 35.24
CA SER A 477 8.12 7.08 35.05
C SER A 477 8.02 8.39 35.85
N HIS A 478 8.62 9.48 35.36
CA HIS A 478 8.32 10.82 35.88
C HIS A 478 8.27 11.96 34.84
N ILE A 479 8.49 11.74 33.53
CA ILE A 479 8.61 12.86 32.56
C ILE A 479 7.56 12.85 31.43
N HIS A 480 6.73 11.81 31.27
CA HIS A 480 5.78 11.74 30.12
C HIS A 480 4.30 11.97 30.43
N MET A 481 3.93 12.38 31.64
CA MET A 481 2.52 12.64 31.97
C MET A 481 2.02 14.02 31.46
N HIS A 482 2.92 14.95 31.12
CA HIS A 482 2.52 16.31 30.72
C HIS A 482 2.14 16.49 29.23
N ALA A 483 2.55 15.58 28.34
CA ALA A 483 2.26 15.70 26.90
C ALA A 483 0.92 15.06 26.50
N CYS A 484 0.45 14.03 27.22
CA CYS A 484 -0.75 13.27 26.84
C CYS A 484 -2.07 13.94 27.25
N VAL A 485 -2.06 14.86 28.22
CA VAL A 485 -3.28 15.52 28.74
C VAL A 485 -3.60 16.85 28.03
N ARG A 486 -2.65 17.45 27.29
CA ARG A 486 -2.85 18.77 26.66
C ARG A 486 -3.48 18.78 25.27
N THR A 487 -3.68 17.63 24.63
CA THR A 487 -4.26 17.56 23.27
C THR A 487 -5.77 17.35 23.22
N TYR A 488 -6.48 17.31 24.35
CA TYR A 488 -7.94 17.10 24.36
C TYR A 488 -8.78 18.17 25.10
N THR A 489 -8.18 19.26 25.57
CA THR A 489 -8.91 20.33 26.27
C THR A 489 -8.39 21.73 25.92
N ASN A 490 -8.64 22.21 24.69
CA ASN A 490 -8.76 23.66 24.44
C ASN A 490 -9.31 23.96 23.03
N THR A 491 -10.63 23.83 22.88
CA THR A 491 -11.38 24.50 21.81
C THR A 491 -12.60 25.20 22.40
N HIS A 492 -12.39 26.07 23.39
CA HIS A 492 -13.36 27.11 23.76
C HIS A 492 -12.66 28.24 24.51
N ILE A 493 -12.08 29.21 23.78
CA ILE A 493 -11.88 30.56 24.31
C ILE A 493 -12.39 31.56 23.26
N HIS A 494 -13.39 32.32 23.67
CA HIS A 494 -14.08 33.38 22.94
C HIS A 494 -13.12 34.53 22.57
N PRO A 495 -13.26 35.19 21.40
CA PRO A 495 -12.30 36.19 20.94
C PRO A 495 -12.62 37.58 21.52
N ARG A 496 -12.20 37.83 22.76
CA ARG A 496 -12.04 39.20 23.29
C ARG A 496 -10.98 39.16 24.38
N PHE A 497 -9.74 39.52 24.04
CA PHE A 497 -8.71 40.12 24.91
C PHE A 497 -7.33 39.90 24.28
N PHE A 498 -6.90 40.79 23.39
CA PHE A 498 -5.49 41.16 23.23
C PHE A 498 -5.45 42.51 22.52
N ARG A 499 -5.48 43.58 23.31
CA ARG A 499 -5.15 44.95 22.91
C ARG A 499 -4.08 45.44 23.87
N LEU A 500 -2.83 45.11 23.58
CA LEU A 500 -1.66 45.72 24.22
C LEU A 500 -0.57 45.96 23.17
N THR A 501 -0.65 47.16 22.59
CA THR A 501 0.46 48.09 22.31
C THR A 501 1.86 47.50 22.08
N LEU A 502 2.28 47.43 20.82
CA LEU A 502 3.69 47.53 20.43
C LEU A 502 3.91 48.95 19.88
N LYS A 503 4.69 49.76 20.62
CA LYS A 503 5.28 51.01 20.11
C LYS A 503 6.48 50.66 19.24
N PRO A 504 6.68 51.30 18.08
CA PRO A 504 7.94 51.26 17.34
C PRO A 504 8.90 52.32 17.91
N GLN A 505 10.16 51.95 18.11
CA GLN A 505 11.28 52.89 18.23
C GLN A 505 12.17 52.65 16.99
N PRO A 506 12.50 53.70 16.22
CA PRO A 506 13.46 53.62 15.13
C PRO A 506 14.88 53.78 15.69
N TYR A 507 15.91 53.58 14.88
CA TYR A 507 17.10 54.44 14.72
C TYR A 507 18.16 53.70 13.88
N PRO A 508 19.08 54.46 13.24
CA PRO A 508 19.31 54.44 11.79
C PRO A 508 20.16 53.28 11.25
#